data_AF-A0A2S9ATY9-F1
#
_entry.id   AF-A0A2S9ATY9-F1
#
_cell.length_a   1.000
_cell.length_b   1.000
_cell.length_c   1.000
_cell.angle_alpha   90.00
_cell.angle_beta   90.00
_cell.angle_gamma   90.00
#
_symmetry.space_group_name_H-M   'P 1'
#
loop_
_entity.id
_entity.type
_entity.pdbx_description
1 polymer ?
#
loop_
_entity_poly.entity_id
_entity_poly.type
_entity_poly.pdbx_seq_one_letter_code
_entity_poly.pdbx_strand_id
1 'polypeptide(L)'
;MNSCVRHVAALLLGLALVPLAQAQNGPGNNTSNNGPIHRANPNSMQGTQPNAPAVRGIQTGPTTRQPTLENGGIGNRYPKRDAPPSRPATEPKAPTYDANGNRR
;
A
#
# COMPACT_ATOMS: atom_id res chain seq x y z
N MET A 1 16.00 -27.00 -62.26
CA MET A 1 16.90 -26.47 -61.21
C MET A 1 16.14 -25.54 -60.24
N ASN A 2 15.02 -25.97 -59.63
CA ASN A 2 14.08 -24.99 -59.04
C ASN A 2 13.51 -25.45 -57.69
N SER A 3 13.65 -26.73 -57.33
CA SER A 3 13.09 -27.31 -56.11
C SER A 3 13.88 -26.87 -54.88
N CYS A 4 15.21 -26.97 -54.91
CA CYS A 4 16.08 -26.56 -53.79
C CYS A 4 15.88 -25.08 -53.41
N VAL A 5 15.83 -24.18 -54.41
CA VAL A 5 15.65 -22.74 -54.19
C VAL A 5 14.31 -22.42 -53.53
N ARG A 6 13.24 -23.17 -53.85
CA ARG A 6 11.91 -22.99 -53.25
C ARG A 6 11.87 -23.41 -51.78
N HIS A 7 12.62 -24.46 -51.41
CA HIS A 7 12.69 -24.93 -50.02
C HIS A 7 13.52 -23.98 -49.17
N VAL A 8 14.62 -23.47 -49.72
CA VAL A 8 15.44 -22.44 -49.07
C VAL A 8 14.63 -21.14 -48.88
N ALA A 9 13.87 -20.71 -49.90
CA ALA A 9 13.00 -19.55 -49.78
C ALA A 9 11.89 -19.73 -48.74
N ALA A 10 11.27 -20.91 -48.68
CA ALA A 10 10.26 -21.22 -47.66
C ALA A 10 10.85 -21.24 -46.24
N LEU A 11 12.07 -21.77 -46.08
CA LEU A 11 12.76 -21.83 -44.79
C LEU A 11 13.19 -20.44 -44.30
N LEU A 12 13.68 -19.58 -45.22
CA LEU A 12 13.99 -18.19 -44.91
C LEU A 12 12.75 -17.37 -44.57
N LEU A 13 11.63 -17.59 -45.27
CA LEU A 13 10.36 -16.93 -44.97
C LEU A 13 9.81 -17.37 -43.59
N GLY A 14 9.93 -18.65 -43.25
CA GLY A 14 9.57 -19.19 -41.94
C GLY A 14 10.40 -18.62 -40.80
N LEU A 15 11.72 -18.47 -40.99
CA LEU A 15 12.59 -17.84 -39.97
C LEU A 15 12.35 -16.32 -39.83
N ALA A 16 11.98 -15.63 -40.92
CA ALA A 16 11.68 -14.20 -40.88
C ALA A 16 10.36 -13.87 -40.14
N LEU A 17 9.44 -14.84 -40.06
CA LEU A 17 8.15 -14.71 -39.36
C LEU A 17 8.18 -15.16 -37.89
N VAL A 18 9.31 -15.72 -37.42
CA VAL A 18 9.48 -16.24 -36.06
C VAL A 18 10.68 -15.55 -35.43
N PRO A 19 10.58 -14.27 -35.04
CA PRO A 19 10.42 -13.99 -33.60
C PRO A 19 9.76 -12.59 -33.34
N LEU A 20 9.23 -12.16 -32.20
CA LEU A 20 9.19 -12.57 -30.81
C LEU A 20 7.82 -12.09 -30.29
N ALA A 21 7.02 -12.96 -29.69
CA ALA A 21 6.04 -12.49 -28.71
C ALA A 21 6.83 -12.04 -27.47
N GLN A 22 7.38 -10.82 -27.49
CA GLN A 22 7.89 -10.19 -26.29
C GLN A 22 6.68 -9.82 -25.42
N ALA A 23 6.45 -10.57 -24.35
CA ALA A 23 5.70 -10.06 -23.22
C ALA A 23 6.49 -8.89 -22.64
N GLN A 24 6.21 -7.68 -23.12
CA GLN A 24 6.81 -6.45 -22.62
C GLN A 24 6.22 -6.16 -21.23
N ASN A 25 6.77 -6.79 -20.20
CA ASN A 25 6.67 -6.23 -18.86
C ASN A 25 7.61 -5.01 -18.82
N GLY A 26 7.11 -3.88 -19.30
CA GLY A 26 7.75 -2.59 -19.07
C GLY A 26 7.97 -2.37 -17.56
N PRO A 27 8.91 -1.51 -17.16
CA PRO A 27 9.10 -1.15 -15.76
C PRO A 27 7.79 -0.54 -15.24
N GLY A 28 7.04 -1.32 -14.46
CA GLY A 28 5.70 -0.97 -13.98
C GLY A 28 4.61 -2.03 -14.16
N ASN A 29 4.82 -3.08 -14.97
CA ASN A 29 3.80 -4.12 -15.14
C ASN A 29 3.82 -5.12 -13.96
N ASN A 30 3.07 -4.81 -12.90
CA ASN A 30 2.84 -5.66 -11.72
C ASN A 30 1.88 -6.83 -12.00
N THR A 31 2.06 -7.60 -13.06
CA THR A 31 1.28 -8.83 -13.28
C THR A 31 1.86 -10.03 -12.52
N SER A 32 2.32 -9.82 -11.28
CA SER A 32 2.73 -10.90 -10.36
C SER A 32 1.54 -11.67 -9.78
N ASN A 33 0.30 -11.27 -10.07
CA ASN A 33 -0.93 -11.86 -9.51
C ASN A 33 -1.70 -12.74 -10.52
N ASN A 34 -1.11 -13.09 -11.67
CA ASN A 34 -1.78 -13.89 -12.70
C ASN A 34 -1.44 -15.40 -12.63
N GLY A 35 -1.17 -15.92 -11.43
CA GLY A 35 -1.00 -17.35 -11.17
C GLY A 35 -2.33 -18.02 -10.80
N PRO A 36 -2.41 -19.37 -10.78
CA PRO A 36 -3.66 -20.11 -10.54
C PRO A 36 -4.36 -19.81 -9.20
N ILE A 37 -3.62 -19.24 -8.25
CA ILE A 37 -4.14 -18.78 -6.96
C ILE A 37 -4.53 -17.31 -7.11
N HIS A 38 -5.63 -17.07 -7.82
CA HIS A 38 -6.21 -15.73 -7.95
C HIS A 38 -6.56 -15.17 -6.57
N ARG A 39 -6.18 -13.92 -6.29
CA ARG A 39 -6.66 -13.21 -5.10
C ARG A 39 -8.18 -13.01 -5.22
N ALA A 40 -8.97 -13.81 -4.49
CA ALA A 40 -10.43 -13.64 -4.41
C ALA A 40 -10.85 -12.28 -3.80
N ASN A 41 -9.92 -11.59 -3.13
CA ASN A 41 -10.09 -10.26 -2.58
C ASN A 41 -8.89 -9.39 -3.00
N PRO A 42 -9.08 -8.29 -3.73
CA PRO A 42 -7.98 -7.41 -4.14
C PRO A 42 -7.14 -6.89 -2.96
N ASN A 43 -7.74 -6.77 -1.76
CA ASN A 43 -7.05 -6.33 -0.54
C ASN A 43 -6.39 -7.47 0.26
N SER A 44 -6.60 -8.74 -0.09
CA SER A 44 -6.01 -9.86 0.64
C SER A 44 -4.57 -10.12 0.20
N MET A 45 -3.61 -10.06 1.13
CA MET A 45 -2.21 -10.42 0.87
C MET A 45 -1.90 -11.90 1.10
N GLN A 46 -2.88 -12.70 1.49
CA GLN A 46 -2.71 -14.13 1.74
C GLN A 46 -2.11 -14.83 0.50
N GLY A 47 -1.02 -15.59 0.70
CA GLY A 47 -0.34 -16.32 -0.38
C GLY A 47 0.56 -15.47 -1.30
N THR A 48 0.68 -14.16 -1.08
CA THR A 48 1.54 -13.27 -1.88
C THR A 48 2.65 -12.59 -1.08
N GLN A 49 2.61 -12.71 0.25
CA GLN A 49 3.68 -12.18 1.07
C GLN A 49 4.92 -13.06 0.91
N PRO A 50 6.09 -12.49 0.58
CA PRO A 50 7.33 -13.25 0.53
C PRO A 50 7.58 -13.89 1.90
N ASN A 51 7.80 -15.21 1.91
CA ASN A 51 8.18 -15.93 3.13
C ASN A 51 9.69 -15.78 3.44
N ALA A 52 10.48 -15.31 2.46
CA ALA A 52 11.89 -15.02 2.65
C ALA A 52 12.08 -13.63 3.28
N PRO A 53 12.99 -13.50 4.26
CA PRO A 53 13.41 -12.20 4.77
C PRO A 53 13.95 -11.30 3.64
N ALA A 54 13.66 -10.00 3.69
CA ALA A 54 14.20 -9.05 2.74
C ALA A 54 15.73 -9.01 2.84
N VAL A 55 16.43 -9.23 1.72
CA VAL A 55 17.89 -9.08 1.64
C VAL A 55 18.21 -7.60 1.80
N ARG A 56 18.84 -7.23 2.92
CA ARG A 56 19.28 -5.86 3.19
C ARG A 56 20.75 -5.73 2.82
N GLY A 57 21.06 -4.77 1.94
CA GLY A 57 22.44 -4.35 1.69
C GLY A 57 23.02 -3.57 2.89
N ILE A 58 24.27 -3.10 2.76
CA ILE A 58 24.89 -2.23 3.76
C ILE A 58 24.07 -0.94 3.87
N GLN A 59 23.50 -0.69 5.06
CA GLN A 59 22.76 0.54 5.33
C GLN A 59 23.75 1.67 5.63
N THR A 60 23.89 2.61 4.71
CA THR A 60 24.77 3.79 4.84
C THR A 60 24.08 5.00 5.49
N GLY A 61 22.84 4.84 5.93
CA GLY A 61 22.04 5.92 6.51
C GLY A 61 20.87 5.41 7.35
N PRO A 62 20.08 6.33 7.96
CA PRO A 62 18.96 5.98 8.81
C PRO A 62 17.85 5.28 8.02
N THR A 63 17.30 4.19 8.59
CA THR A 63 16.13 3.51 8.01
C THR A 63 14.91 4.43 8.02
N THR A 64 14.32 4.67 6.85
CA THR A 64 13.00 5.31 6.77
C THR A 64 11.93 4.34 7.24
N ARG A 65 11.16 4.71 8.26
CA ARG A 65 10.04 3.92 8.73
C ARG A 65 8.93 3.97 7.69
N GLN A 66 8.38 2.81 7.32
CA GLN A 66 7.27 2.76 6.38
C GLN A 66 6.06 3.53 6.94
N PRO A 67 5.27 4.22 6.10
CA PRO A 67 4.04 4.87 6.53
C PRO A 67 3.03 3.81 7.00
N THR A 68 2.52 3.99 8.21
CA THR A 68 1.51 3.15 8.84
C THR A 68 0.38 4.00 9.41
N LEU A 69 -0.68 3.37 9.90
CA LEU A 69 -1.79 4.09 10.54
C LEU A 69 -1.34 4.68 11.89
N GLU A 70 -0.56 3.92 12.65
CA GLU A 70 -0.10 4.28 14.00
C GLU A 70 0.91 5.43 13.97
N ASN A 71 1.82 5.44 12.98
CA ASN A 71 2.79 6.53 12.82
C ASN A 71 2.22 7.72 12.03
N GLY A 72 1.01 7.59 11.48
CA GLY A 72 0.33 8.65 10.76
C GLY A 72 0.83 8.96 9.36
N GLY A 73 1.69 8.10 8.80
CA GLY A 73 2.12 8.20 7.41
C GLY A 73 1.00 7.83 6.43
N ILE A 74 -0.03 7.11 6.87
CA ILE A 74 -1.26 6.88 6.11
C ILE A 74 -2.27 7.96 6.49
N GLY A 75 -2.53 8.90 5.60
CA GLY A 75 -3.36 10.10 5.81
C GLY A 75 -4.85 9.90 6.11
N ASN A 76 -5.28 8.68 6.44
CA ASN A 76 -6.66 8.32 6.74
C ASN A 76 -6.99 8.37 8.24
N ARG A 77 -6.19 9.09 9.03
CA ARG A 77 -6.45 9.23 10.47
C ARG A 77 -7.59 10.21 10.71
N TYR A 78 -8.45 9.88 11.67
CA TYR A 78 -9.34 10.87 12.25
C TYR A 78 -8.52 12.02 12.86
N PRO A 79 -9.03 13.27 12.84
CA PRO A 79 -8.39 14.39 13.50
C PRO A 79 -8.07 14.01 14.96
N LYS A 80 -6.78 14.03 15.30
CA LYS A 80 -6.35 13.85 16.68
C LYS A 80 -6.77 15.13 17.41
N ARG A 81 -7.64 15.00 18.42
CA ARG A 81 -8.02 16.14 19.24
C ARG A 81 -6.81 16.52 20.09
N ASP A 82 -6.14 17.63 19.76
CA ASP A 82 -4.91 18.06 20.44
C ASP A 82 -5.14 18.49 21.91
N ALA A 83 -6.39 18.71 22.30
CA ALA A 83 -6.77 18.97 23.68
C ALA A 83 -8.05 18.22 24.07
N PRO A 84 -8.13 17.68 25.31
CA PRO A 84 -9.40 17.27 25.89
C PRO A 84 -10.36 18.47 25.92
N PRO A 85 -11.68 18.26 25.76
CA PRO A 85 -12.64 19.35 25.85
C PRO A 85 -12.50 20.03 27.21
N SER A 86 -12.24 21.35 27.20
CA SER A 86 -12.22 22.15 28.42
C SER A 86 -13.61 22.05 29.06
N ARG A 87 -13.69 21.48 30.26
CA ARG A 87 -14.92 21.55 31.05
C ARG A 87 -15.17 23.03 31.35
N PRO A 88 -16.39 23.57 31.16
CA PRO A 88 -16.72 24.91 31.62
C PRO A 88 -16.35 25.03 33.10
N ALA A 89 -15.61 26.07 33.47
CA ALA A 89 -15.31 26.34 34.87
C ALA A 89 -16.64 26.52 35.61
N THR A 90 -16.90 25.67 36.60
CA THR A 90 -17.98 25.94 37.56
C THR A 90 -17.41 26.93 38.57
N GLU A 91 -17.78 28.20 38.47
CA GLU A 91 -17.45 29.15 39.53
C GLU A 91 -18.13 28.70 40.83
N PRO A 92 -17.40 28.56 41.94
CA PRO A 92 -18.01 28.26 43.23
C PRO A 92 -18.91 29.44 43.64
N LYS A 93 -20.23 29.29 43.53
CA LYS A 93 -21.16 30.26 44.09
C LYS A 93 -21.24 30.06 45.60
N ALA A 94 -20.95 31.12 46.36
CA ALA A 94 -21.16 31.10 47.81
C ALA A 94 -22.64 30.88 48.14
N PRO A 95 -22.96 30.12 49.22
CA PRO A 95 -24.32 29.98 49.69
C PRO A 95 -24.93 31.34 50.06
N THR A 96 -26.18 31.54 49.69
CA THR A 96 -26.96 32.68 50.17
C THR A 96 -27.54 32.32 51.53
N TYR A 97 -27.39 33.19 52.52
CA TYR A 97 -27.99 33.02 53.85
C TYR A 97 -29.16 34.00 54.02
N ASP A 98 -30.20 33.59 54.74
CA ASP A 98 -31.27 34.48 55.18
C ASP A 98 -30.86 35.30 56.42
N ALA A 99 -31.73 36.22 56.85
CA ALA A 99 -31.48 37.08 58.01
C ALA A 99 -31.30 36.28 59.33
N ASN A 100 -31.73 35.02 59.35
CA ASN A 100 -31.64 34.12 60.50
C ASN A 100 -30.40 33.22 60.43
N GLY A 101 -29.56 33.36 59.39
CA GLY A 101 -28.35 32.55 59.18
C GLY A 101 -28.61 31.18 58.54
N ASN A 102 -29.81 30.92 58.03
CA ASN A 102 -30.14 29.67 57.34
C ASN A 102 -29.80 29.75 55.85
N ARG A 103 -29.30 28.65 55.28
CA ARG A 103 -28.96 28.55 53.85
C ARG A 103 -30.24 28.56 53.01
N ARG A 104 -30.33 29.47 52.04
CA ARG A 104 -31.40 29.54 51.03
C ARG A 104 -31.03 28.78 49.76
#